data_AF-A0A964APT9-F1
#
_entry.id   AF-A0A964APT9-F1
#
_cell.length_a   1.000
_cell.length_b   1.000
_cell.length_c   1.000
_cell.angle_alpha   90.00
_cell.angle_beta   90.00
_cell.angle_gamma   90.00
#
_symmetry.space_group_name_H-M   'P 1'
#
loop_
_entity.id
_entity.type
_entity.pdbx_description
1 polymer ?
#
loop_
_entity_poly.entity_id
_entity_poly.type
_entity_poly.pdbx_seq_one_letter_code
_entity_poly.pdbx_strand_id
1 'polypeptide(L)'
;MTAESARALTAFAQGDAERYRLASASAEQALRCLEEPVAPRAAAAFHQLEAVNAYVAGEEGRSRGALRASLTLDPDRTLPEDLAPPGSDLRLWFDEAGAITEQPPQQPLPPLNGHTLYVDGRAAMSRPDDRPAVLQLEQADGVWAWNAWVPSDQTVPPIPGPIQPPAPKERRVGPLVLGLSGGAVAVATGVLWGASYRAQKDFDQLTAEIDAGSPDPARLPQLRALNNRTNALGWGARATGLGAAALVTTSIVVGVAF
;
A
#
# COMPACT_ATOMS: atom_id res chain seq x y z
N MET A 1 3.09 -6.40 -9.51
CA MET A 1 4.12 -6.01 -8.51
C MET A 1 5.51 -5.79 -9.12
N THR A 2 6.17 -6.80 -9.73
CA THR A 2 7.56 -6.67 -10.25
C THR A 2 7.76 -5.48 -11.20
N ALA A 3 6.84 -5.26 -12.14
CA ALA A 3 6.90 -4.14 -13.06
C ALA A 3 6.85 -2.78 -12.34
N GLU A 4 6.05 -2.67 -11.27
CA GLU A 4 5.94 -1.46 -10.47
C GLU A 4 7.23 -1.17 -9.71
N SER A 5 7.79 -2.19 -9.04
CA SER A 5 9.07 -2.06 -8.33
C SER A 5 10.21 -1.67 -9.28
N ALA A 6 10.25 -2.26 -10.48
CA ALA A 6 11.23 -1.90 -11.50
C ALA A 6 11.06 -0.43 -11.96
N ARG A 7 9.82 0.02 -12.22
CA ARG A 7 9.55 1.42 -12.59
C ARG A 7 9.99 2.40 -11.51
N ALA A 8 9.76 2.08 -10.24
CA ALA A 8 10.21 2.90 -9.13
C ALA A 8 11.74 2.99 -9.09
N LEU A 9 12.45 1.86 -9.14
CA LEU A 9 13.92 1.83 -9.12
C LEU A 9 14.53 2.58 -10.31
N THR A 10 13.97 2.45 -11.52
CA THR A 10 14.40 3.23 -12.68
C THR A 10 14.19 4.73 -12.47
N ALA A 11 13.04 5.16 -11.94
CA ALA A 11 12.78 6.57 -11.65
C ALA A 11 13.74 7.14 -10.59
N PHE A 12 14.07 6.34 -9.57
CA PHE A 12 15.07 6.71 -8.57
C PHE A 12 16.46 6.93 -9.19
N ALA A 13 16.94 5.96 -9.99
CA ALA A 13 18.23 6.06 -10.69
C ALA A 13 18.32 7.29 -11.61
N GLN A 14 17.19 7.76 -12.14
CA GLN A 14 17.10 8.95 -12.99
C GLN A 14 16.96 10.27 -12.22
N GLY A 15 16.88 10.24 -10.88
CA GLY A 15 16.64 11.42 -10.06
C GLY A 15 15.22 11.99 -10.19
N ASP A 16 14.27 11.22 -10.73
CA ASP A 16 12.88 11.63 -10.93
C ASP A 16 12.05 11.35 -9.68
N ALA A 17 12.16 12.25 -8.69
CA ALA A 17 11.54 12.10 -7.38
C ALA A 17 10.01 11.96 -7.44
N GLU A 18 9.34 12.62 -8.39
CA GLU A 18 7.89 12.53 -8.53
C GLU A 18 7.47 11.16 -9.07
N ARG A 19 8.09 10.72 -10.17
CA ARG A 19 7.78 9.38 -10.72
C ARG A 19 8.17 8.27 -9.75
N TYR A 20 9.28 8.43 -9.02
CA TYR A 20 9.67 7.51 -7.97
C TYR A 20 8.56 7.33 -6.94
N ARG A 21 8.09 8.44 -6.33
CA ARG A 21 7.03 8.40 -5.32
C ARG A 21 5.74 7.75 -5.83
N LEU A 22 5.32 8.08 -7.06
CA LEU A 22 4.11 7.50 -7.66
C LEU A 22 4.27 6.00 -7.93
N ALA A 23 5.43 5.57 -8.45
CA ALA A 23 5.70 4.18 -8.73
C ALA A 23 5.88 3.34 -7.46
N SER A 24 6.51 3.87 -6.41
CA SER A 24 6.61 3.20 -5.11
C SER A 24 5.23 2.95 -4.51
N ALA A 25 4.37 3.97 -4.48
CA ALA A 25 2.98 3.82 -4.00
C ALA A 25 2.18 2.81 -4.85
N SER A 26 2.40 2.80 -6.16
CA SER A 26 1.79 1.81 -7.06
C SER A 26 2.28 0.39 -6.77
N ALA A 27 3.56 0.20 -6.47
CA ALA A 27 4.11 -1.11 -6.09
C ALA A 27 3.53 -1.62 -4.77
N GLU A 28 3.42 -0.76 -3.75
CA GLU A 28 2.77 -1.10 -2.48
C GLU A 28 1.30 -1.48 -2.67
N GLN A 29 0.57 -0.71 -3.47
CA GLN A 29 -0.83 -1.00 -3.79
C GLN A 29 -0.94 -2.34 -4.54
N ALA A 30 -0.04 -2.60 -5.49
CA ALA A 30 -0.01 -3.86 -6.23
C ALA A 30 0.26 -5.05 -5.32
N LEU A 31 1.12 -4.91 -4.30
CA LEU A 31 1.35 -5.95 -3.30
C LEU A 31 0.08 -6.24 -2.49
N ARG A 32 -0.61 -5.20 -2.01
CA ARG A 32 -1.84 -5.34 -1.20
C ARG A 32 -2.95 -6.06 -1.98
N CYS A 33 -3.02 -5.86 -3.29
CA CYS A 33 -4.05 -6.41 -4.17
C CYS A 33 -3.65 -7.73 -4.87
N LEU A 34 -2.59 -8.42 -4.45
CA LEU A 34 -2.25 -9.74 -5.02
C LEU A 34 -3.30 -10.79 -4.66
N GLU A 35 -3.75 -11.54 -5.67
CA GLU A 35 -4.67 -12.68 -5.54
C GLU A 35 -3.97 -14.02 -5.85
N GLU A 36 -2.64 -14.04 -5.72
CA GLU A 36 -1.81 -15.22 -5.90
C GLU A 36 -0.54 -15.13 -5.04
N PRO A 37 0.16 -16.25 -4.77
CA PRO A 37 1.42 -16.21 -4.06
C PRO A 37 2.43 -15.40 -4.87
N VAL A 38 3.10 -14.45 -4.21
CA VAL A 38 4.16 -13.65 -4.79
C VAL A 38 5.31 -14.57 -5.20
N ALA A 39 5.79 -14.47 -6.43
CA ALA A 39 6.98 -15.21 -6.82
C ALA A 39 8.19 -14.73 -5.98
N PRO A 40 9.09 -15.60 -5.50
CA PRO A 40 10.24 -15.18 -4.68
C PRO A 40 11.10 -14.09 -5.33
N ARG A 41 11.31 -14.16 -6.65
CA ARG A 41 12.04 -13.13 -7.40
C ARG A 41 11.31 -11.78 -7.46
N ALA A 42 9.98 -11.80 -7.44
CA ALA A 42 9.17 -10.60 -7.36
C ALA A 42 9.26 -9.99 -5.95
N ALA A 43 9.18 -10.82 -4.91
CA ALA A 43 9.39 -10.38 -3.52
C ALA A 43 10.81 -9.79 -3.33
N ALA A 44 11.84 -10.38 -3.94
CA ALA A 44 13.19 -9.83 -3.94
C ALA A 44 13.23 -8.40 -4.54
N ALA A 45 12.59 -8.19 -5.69
CA ALA A 45 12.50 -6.87 -6.30
C ALA A 45 11.75 -5.84 -5.43
N PHE A 46 10.71 -6.30 -4.72
CA PHE A 46 9.97 -5.44 -3.78
C PHE A 46 10.82 -5.09 -2.56
N HIS A 47 11.57 -6.03 -1.99
CA HIS A 47 12.51 -5.76 -0.90
C HIS A 47 13.63 -4.79 -1.32
N GLN A 48 14.14 -4.89 -2.55
CA GLN A 48 15.09 -3.91 -3.08
C GLN A 48 14.48 -2.50 -3.17
N LEU A 49 13.22 -2.38 -3.59
CA LEU A 49 12.49 -1.11 -3.55
C LEU A 49 12.37 -0.57 -2.11
N GLU A 50 11.97 -1.42 -1.15
CA GLU A 50 11.85 -1.03 0.26
C GLU A 50 13.19 -0.61 0.86
N ALA A 51 14.29 -1.22 0.42
CA ALA A 51 15.63 -0.77 0.80
C ALA A 51 15.92 0.66 0.33
N VAL A 52 15.59 0.99 -0.93
CA VAL A 52 15.77 2.35 -1.46
C VAL A 52 14.84 3.33 -0.75
N ASN A 53 13.59 2.96 -0.46
CA ASN A 53 12.66 3.76 0.35
C ASN A 53 13.27 4.08 1.73
N ALA A 54 13.81 3.07 2.41
CA ALA A 54 14.45 3.22 3.72
C ALA A 54 15.73 4.06 3.66
N TYR A 55 16.56 3.89 2.63
CA TYR A 55 17.76 4.70 2.40
C TYR A 55 17.43 6.19 2.25
N VAL A 56 16.42 6.51 1.42
CA VAL A 56 15.94 7.91 1.24
C VAL A 56 15.40 8.50 2.55
N ALA A 57 14.80 7.66 3.40
CA ALA A 57 14.31 8.07 4.72
C ALA A 57 15.41 8.19 5.80
N GLY A 58 16.66 7.80 5.50
CA GLY A 58 17.74 7.74 6.49
C GLY A 58 17.61 6.57 7.49
N GLU A 59 16.81 5.55 7.16
CA GLU A 59 16.54 4.39 8.00
C GLU A 59 17.53 3.25 7.68
N GLU A 60 18.80 3.42 8.05
CA GLU A 60 19.92 2.51 7.70
C GLU A 60 19.61 1.03 8.03
N GLY A 61 19.17 0.73 9.26
CA GLY A 61 18.89 -0.64 9.69
C GLY A 61 17.82 -1.31 8.84
N ARG A 62 16.76 -0.56 8.49
CA ARG A 62 15.67 -1.06 7.63
C ARG A 62 16.16 -1.27 6.20
N SER A 63 16.99 -0.36 5.68
CA SER A 63 17.58 -0.51 4.35
C SER A 63 18.45 -1.77 4.26
N ARG A 64 19.38 -1.96 5.20
CA ARG A 64 20.25 -3.16 5.28
C ARG A 64 19.42 -4.45 5.38
N GLY A 65 18.42 -4.48 6.25
CA GLY A 65 17.53 -5.63 6.41
C GLY A 65 16.80 -5.98 5.11
N ALA A 66 16.25 -4.98 4.41
CA ALA A 66 15.55 -5.17 3.14
C ALA A 66 16.50 -5.63 2.01
N LEU A 67 17.73 -5.11 1.94
CA LEU A 67 18.75 -5.62 0.99
C LEU A 67 19.09 -7.09 1.25
N ARG A 68 19.25 -7.48 2.52
CA ARG A 68 19.49 -8.88 2.89
C ARG A 68 18.30 -9.76 2.52
N ALA A 69 17.06 -9.31 2.72
CA ALA A 69 15.87 -10.02 2.27
C ALA A 69 15.86 -10.21 0.76
N SER A 70 16.17 -9.16 0.00
CA SER A 70 16.28 -9.22 -1.46
C SER A 70 17.32 -10.26 -1.92
N LEU A 71 18.54 -10.20 -1.39
CA LEU A 71 19.64 -11.10 -1.78
C LEU A 71 19.44 -12.54 -1.31
N THR A 72 18.73 -12.77 -0.20
CA THR A 72 18.39 -14.13 0.22
C THR A 72 17.44 -14.82 -0.79
N LEU A 73 16.53 -14.06 -1.41
CA LEU A 73 15.54 -14.57 -2.35
C LEU A 73 16.06 -14.66 -3.79
N ASP A 74 17.00 -13.79 -4.15
CA ASP A 74 17.59 -13.69 -5.48
C ASP A 74 19.11 -13.41 -5.34
N PRO A 75 19.94 -14.43 -5.04
CA PRO A 75 21.37 -14.24 -4.77
C PRO A 75 22.17 -13.71 -5.95
N ASP A 76 21.71 -13.97 -7.17
CA ASP A 76 22.33 -13.47 -8.41
C ASP A 76 21.92 -12.03 -8.74
N ARG A 77 21.08 -11.41 -7.91
CA ARG A 77 20.65 -10.03 -8.11
C ARG A 77 21.83 -9.09 -8.00
N THR A 78 21.92 -8.17 -8.94
CA THR A 78 22.88 -7.07 -8.92
C THR A 78 22.18 -5.76 -8.57
N LEU A 79 22.93 -4.86 -7.96
CA LEU A 79 22.51 -3.47 -7.80
C LEU A 79 23.08 -2.67 -8.98
N PRO A 80 22.25 -2.04 -9.83
CA PRO A 80 22.73 -1.24 -10.95
C PRO A 80 23.62 -0.06 -10.51
N GLU A 81 24.63 0.32 -11.30
CA GLU A 81 25.55 1.42 -10.96
C GLU A 81 24.87 2.80 -10.97
N ASP A 82 23.86 2.99 -11.83
CA ASP A 82 23.03 4.19 -11.88
C ASP A 82 22.12 4.33 -10.65
N LEU A 83 21.73 3.21 -10.04
CA LEU A 83 20.96 3.20 -8.79
C LEU A 83 21.85 3.46 -7.57
N ALA A 84 23.07 2.90 -7.55
CA ALA A 84 24.02 3.03 -6.46
C ALA A 84 25.46 3.03 -6.98
N PRO A 85 26.04 4.22 -7.25
CA PRO A 85 27.40 4.34 -7.77
C PRO A 85 28.45 3.74 -6.82
N PRO A 86 29.64 3.38 -7.32
CA PRO A 86 30.75 2.93 -6.49
C PRO A 86 31.06 3.93 -5.36
N GLY A 87 31.18 3.42 -4.14
CA GLY A 87 31.45 4.21 -2.93
C GLY A 87 30.21 4.86 -2.27
N SER A 88 29.02 4.72 -2.84
CA SER A 88 27.78 5.10 -2.14
C SER A 88 27.48 4.18 -0.94
N ASP A 89 26.85 4.72 0.10
CA ASP A 89 26.45 3.93 1.28
C ASP A 89 25.51 2.78 0.89
N LEU A 90 24.56 3.02 -0.02
CA LEU A 90 23.63 2.00 -0.49
C LEU A 90 24.35 0.83 -1.18
N ARG A 91 25.43 1.10 -1.93
CA ARG A 91 26.29 0.06 -2.52
C ARG A 91 27.00 -0.74 -1.44
N LEU A 92 27.63 -0.05 -0.49
CA LEU A 92 28.33 -0.70 0.62
C LEU A 92 27.39 -1.62 1.41
N TRP A 93 26.19 -1.16 1.73
CA TRP A 93 25.19 -1.96 2.44
C TRP A 93 24.69 -3.17 1.63
N PHE A 94 24.62 -3.05 0.30
CA PHE A 94 24.27 -4.17 -0.58
C PHE A 94 25.35 -5.24 -0.57
N ASP A 95 26.62 -4.83 -0.70
CA ASP A 95 27.75 -5.74 -0.69
C ASP A 95 27.89 -6.44 0.67
N GLU A 96 27.72 -5.69 1.76
CA GLU A 96 27.68 -6.25 3.13
C GLU A 96 26.53 -7.24 3.32
N ALA A 97 25.33 -6.93 2.81
CA ALA A 97 24.19 -7.84 2.88
C ALA A 97 24.44 -9.16 2.12
N GLY A 98 25.17 -9.12 0.99
CA GLY A 98 25.55 -10.30 0.22
C GLY A 98 26.66 -11.14 0.87
N ALA A 99 27.47 -10.55 1.74
CA ALA A 99 28.51 -11.26 2.49
C ALA A 99 27.94 -12.09 3.66
N ILE A 100 26.71 -11.82 4.11
CA ILE A 100 26.07 -12.56 5.21
C ILE A 100 25.56 -13.90 4.69
N THR A 101 26.23 -14.98 5.08
CA THR A 101 25.86 -16.37 4.73
C THR A 101 25.05 -17.08 5.82
N GLU A 102 25.00 -16.49 7.01
CA GLU A 102 24.30 -17.07 8.16
C GLU A 102 22.78 -17.02 7.98
N GLN A 103 22.13 -18.15 8.27
CA GLN A 103 20.67 -18.21 8.32
C GLN A 103 20.19 -17.44 9.55
N PRO A 104 19.17 -16.58 9.38
CA PRO A 104 18.64 -15.81 10.49
C PRO A 104 17.86 -16.72 11.44
N PRO A 105 17.78 -16.35 12.74
CA PRO A 105 16.80 -16.94 13.61
C PRO A 105 15.38 -16.82 13.03
N GLN A 106 14.54 -17.76 13.40
CA GLN A 106 13.16 -17.85 12.91
C GLN A 106 12.20 -17.47 14.03
N GLN A 107 11.35 -16.48 13.76
CA GLN A 107 10.24 -16.12 14.62
C GLN A 107 9.00 -16.94 14.21
N PRO A 108 8.42 -17.76 15.13
CA PRO A 108 7.20 -18.50 14.83
C PRO A 108 6.03 -17.54 14.59
N LEU A 109 5.18 -17.88 13.63
CA LEU A 109 3.99 -17.11 13.29
C LEU A 109 2.77 -17.67 14.07
N PRO A 110 1.75 -16.85 14.36
CA PRO A 110 0.57 -17.30 15.09
C PRO A 110 -0.11 -18.49 14.41
N PRO A 111 -0.76 -19.40 15.17
CA PRO A 111 -1.45 -20.55 14.60
C PRO A 111 -2.58 -20.11 13.65
N LEU A 112 -2.66 -20.81 12.52
CA LEU A 112 -3.52 -20.50 11.39
C LEU A 112 -4.61 -21.56 11.32
N ASN A 113 -5.81 -21.27 11.83
CA ASN A 113 -6.93 -22.22 11.92
C ASN A 113 -7.44 -22.68 10.53
N GLY A 114 -6.66 -23.49 9.81
CA GLY A 114 -6.93 -23.93 8.44
C GLY A 114 -6.48 -22.93 7.35
N HIS A 115 -5.79 -21.85 7.70
CA HIS A 115 -5.22 -20.90 6.73
C HIS A 115 -3.77 -21.28 6.37
N THR A 116 -3.31 -20.87 5.19
CA THR A 116 -1.91 -21.01 4.77
C THR A 116 -1.26 -19.64 4.75
N LEU A 117 -0.12 -19.49 5.41
CA LEU A 117 0.66 -18.26 5.37
C LEU A 117 1.88 -18.48 4.49
N TYR A 118 2.11 -17.52 3.60
CA TYR A 118 3.27 -17.47 2.73
C TYR A 118 4.21 -16.37 3.23
N VAL A 119 5.49 -16.70 3.30
CA VAL A 119 6.59 -15.80 3.62
C VAL A 119 7.48 -15.72 2.40
N ASP A 120 7.56 -14.55 1.79
CA ASP A 120 8.31 -14.27 0.56
C ASP A 120 8.00 -15.26 -0.57
N GLY A 121 6.71 -15.62 -0.70
CA GLY A 121 6.23 -16.51 -1.75
C GLY A 121 6.28 -18.00 -1.44
N ARG A 122 6.65 -18.40 -0.21
CA ARG A 122 6.74 -19.81 0.20
C ARG A 122 5.85 -20.06 1.42
N ALA A 123 5.08 -21.14 1.41
CA ALA A 123 4.30 -21.54 2.58
C ALA A 123 5.24 -21.78 3.78
N ALA A 124 4.99 -21.10 4.90
CA ALA A 124 5.86 -21.14 6.07
C ALA A 124 5.10 -20.83 7.37
N MET A 125 5.56 -21.43 8.47
CA MET A 125 5.02 -21.22 9.83
C MET A 125 5.92 -20.33 10.69
N SER A 126 6.98 -19.79 10.11
CA SER A 126 7.91 -18.86 10.74
C SER A 126 8.44 -17.87 9.71
N ARG A 127 8.91 -16.71 10.18
CA ARG A 127 9.61 -15.73 9.36
C ARG A 127 11.00 -15.43 9.93
N PRO A 128 11.94 -14.91 9.13
CA PRO A 128 13.16 -14.33 9.65
C PRO A 128 12.88 -13.24 10.69
N ASP A 129 13.65 -13.20 11.78
CA ASP A 129 13.52 -12.17 12.82
C ASP A 129 14.40 -10.94 12.58
N ASP A 130 15.43 -11.05 11.74
CA ASP A 130 16.44 -10.02 11.51
C ASP A 130 16.27 -9.24 10.21
N ARG A 131 15.25 -9.57 9.42
CA ARG A 131 14.94 -8.89 8.16
C ARG A 131 13.43 -8.83 7.90
N PRO A 132 12.97 -7.87 7.09
CA PRO A 132 11.58 -7.82 6.67
C PRO A 132 11.18 -9.03 5.83
N ALA A 133 9.88 -9.26 5.75
CA ALA A 133 9.29 -10.30 4.91
C ALA A 133 8.00 -9.80 4.25
N VAL A 134 7.71 -10.32 3.06
CA VAL A 134 6.37 -10.24 2.46
C VAL A 134 5.53 -11.38 3.01
N LEU A 135 4.44 -11.05 3.70
CA LEU A 135 3.49 -12.00 4.24
C LEU A 135 2.21 -12.00 3.40
N GLN A 136 1.72 -13.19 3.06
CA GLN A 136 0.44 -13.36 2.40
C GLN A 136 -0.36 -14.47 3.05
N LEU A 137 -1.64 -14.23 3.30
CA LEU A 137 -2.54 -15.17 3.95
C LEU A 137 -3.58 -15.69 2.95
N GLU A 138 -3.55 -16.99 2.73
CA GLU A 138 -4.55 -17.73 1.97
C GLU A 138 -5.54 -18.39 2.94
N GLN A 139 -6.83 -18.16 2.71
CA GLN A 139 -7.90 -18.75 3.50
C GLN A 139 -8.09 -20.25 3.17
N ALA A 140 -8.86 -20.95 4.00
CA ALA A 140 -9.09 -22.39 3.83
C ALA A 140 -9.83 -22.74 2.52
N ASP A 141 -10.54 -21.77 1.95
CA ASP A 141 -11.25 -21.85 0.66
C ASP A 141 -10.38 -21.41 -0.54
N GLY A 142 -9.10 -21.10 -0.31
CA GLY A 142 -8.17 -20.63 -1.35
C GLY A 142 -8.25 -19.13 -1.65
N VAL A 143 -9.07 -18.37 -0.92
CA VAL A 143 -9.20 -16.91 -1.12
C VAL A 143 -8.06 -16.17 -0.41
N TRP A 144 -7.45 -15.20 -1.08
CA TRP A 144 -6.40 -14.35 -0.49
C TRP A 144 -7.01 -13.28 0.41
N ALA A 145 -6.76 -13.39 1.71
CA ALA A 145 -7.32 -12.48 2.70
C ALA A 145 -6.47 -11.23 2.93
N TRP A 146 -5.15 -11.38 2.85
CA TRP A 146 -4.24 -10.33 3.32
C TRP A 146 -2.85 -10.48 2.70
N ASN A 147 -2.29 -9.35 2.27
CA ASN A 147 -0.91 -9.23 1.79
C ASN A 147 -0.26 -8.01 2.45
N ALA A 148 0.94 -8.15 3.00
CA ALA A 148 1.68 -7.04 3.57
C ALA A 148 3.19 -7.27 3.51
N TRP A 149 3.92 -6.16 3.39
CA TRP A 149 5.33 -6.15 3.74
C TRP A 149 5.46 -5.79 5.23
N VAL A 150 6.20 -6.60 5.99
CA VAL A 150 6.31 -6.47 7.44
C VAL A 150 7.79 -6.34 7.81
N PRO A 151 8.22 -5.20 8.40
CA PRO A 151 9.52 -5.03 9.05
C PRO A 151 9.86 -6.18 10.01
N SER A 152 11.15 -6.39 10.25
CA SER A 152 11.64 -7.38 11.23
C SER A 152 11.18 -7.09 12.65
N ASP A 153 11.18 -5.82 13.05
CA ASP A 153 10.82 -5.36 14.39
C ASP A 153 9.29 -5.22 14.61
N GLN A 154 8.51 -5.21 13.53
CA GLN A 154 7.06 -5.10 13.63
C GLN A 154 6.43 -6.45 14.00
N THR A 155 5.53 -6.43 14.99
CA THR A 155 4.70 -7.60 15.30
C THR A 155 3.73 -7.86 14.16
N VAL A 156 3.63 -9.11 13.72
CA VAL A 156 2.67 -9.52 12.69
C VAL A 156 1.26 -9.18 13.18
N PRO A 157 0.46 -8.43 12.39
CA PRO A 157 -0.91 -8.12 12.77
C PRO A 157 -1.68 -9.39 13.11
N PRO A 158 -2.57 -9.34 14.12
CA PRO A 158 -3.39 -10.49 14.45
C PRO A 158 -4.16 -10.92 13.21
N ILE A 159 -3.98 -12.18 12.83
CA ILE A 159 -4.64 -12.75 11.68
C ILE A 159 -6.14 -12.81 12.01
N PRO A 160 -7.01 -12.16 11.22
CA PRO A 160 -8.43 -12.22 11.49
C PRO A 160 -8.82 -13.69 11.49
N GLY A 161 -9.42 -14.13 12.60
CA GLY A 161 -9.98 -15.48 12.68
C GLY A 161 -11.02 -15.68 11.58
N PRO A 162 -11.45 -16.93 11.33
CA PRO A 162 -12.52 -17.20 10.38
C PRO A 162 -13.66 -16.23 10.65
N ILE A 163 -14.04 -15.46 9.63
CA ILE A 163 -15.21 -14.60 9.71
C ILE A 163 -16.37 -15.57 9.90
N GLN A 164 -16.80 -15.78 11.14
CA GLN A 164 -18.03 -16.51 11.38
C GLN A 164 -19.11 -15.67 10.70
N PRO A 165 -19.77 -16.17 9.63
CA PRO A 165 -20.86 -15.44 9.04
C PRO A 165 -21.81 -15.11 10.19
N PRO A 166 -22.22 -13.84 10.33
CA PRO A 166 -23.09 -13.47 11.44
C PRO A 166 -24.27 -14.43 11.43
N ALA A 167 -24.50 -15.13 12.54
CA ALA A 167 -25.62 -16.05 12.66
C ALA A 167 -26.85 -15.33 12.13
N PRO A 168 -27.60 -15.92 11.18
CA PRO A 168 -28.68 -15.23 10.49
C PRO A 168 -29.66 -14.69 11.53
N LYS A 169 -29.56 -13.38 11.80
CA LYS A 169 -30.52 -12.70 12.66
C LYS A 169 -31.76 -12.53 11.80
N GLU A 170 -32.83 -13.27 12.11
CA GLU A 170 -34.16 -13.01 11.58
C GLU A 170 -34.59 -11.59 11.99
N ARG A 171 -34.16 -10.61 11.21
CA ARG A 171 -34.60 -9.23 11.38
C ARG A 171 -35.92 -9.09 10.64
N ARG A 172 -37.01 -9.15 11.39
CA ARG A 172 -38.30 -8.60 10.97
C ARG A 172 -38.15 -7.09 10.84
N VAL A 173 -37.75 -6.61 9.67
CA VAL A 173 -37.68 -5.17 9.38
C VAL A 173 -39.08 -4.71 9.01
N GLY A 174 -39.72 -3.93 9.89
CA GLY A 174 -41.01 -3.31 9.60
C GLY A 174 -40.85 -2.26 8.48
N PRO A 175 -41.87 -2.08 7.61
CA PRO A 175 -41.80 -1.23 6.41
C PRO A 175 -41.47 0.25 6.67
N LEU A 176 -41.60 0.71 7.92
CA LEU A 176 -41.34 2.10 8.31
C LEU A 176 -39.85 2.50 8.27
N VAL A 177 -38.92 1.54 8.38
CA VAL A 177 -37.47 1.83 8.51
C VAL A 177 -36.79 2.10 7.15
N LEU A 178 -37.39 1.67 6.03
CA LEU A 178 -36.86 1.88 4.67
C LEU A 178 -36.99 3.33 4.16
N GLY A 179 -37.85 4.16 4.76
CA GLY A 179 -38.12 5.53 4.28
C GLY A 179 -37.14 6.61 4.77
N LEU A 180 -36.44 6.39 5.89
CA LEU A 180 -35.68 7.47 6.58
C LEU A 180 -34.17 7.50 6.26
N SER A 181 -33.61 6.47 5.64
CA SER A 181 -32.15 6.36 5.39
C SER A 181 -31.67 7.02 4.09
N GLY A 182 -32.56 7.29 3.12
CA GLY A 182 -32.16 7.90 1.84
C GLY A 182 -31.78 9.39 1.92
N GLY A 183 -32.38 10.15 2.84
CA GLY A 183 -32.19 11.61 2.90
C GLY A 183 -30.84 12.06 3.48
N ALA A 184 -30.31 11.35 4.47
CA ALA A 184 -29.09 11.75 5.17
C ALA A 184 -27.81 11.57 4.34
N VAL A 185 -27.78 10.57 3.45
CA VAL A 185 -26.61 10.30 2.60
C VAL A 185 -26.48 11.34 1.48
N ALA A 186 -27.58 11.79 0.88
CA ALA A 186 -27.56 12.80 -0.18
C ALA A 186 -27.01 14.16 0.29
N VAL A 187 -27.34 14.57 1.52
CA VAL A 187 -26.87 15.85 2.09
C VAL A 187 -25.36 15.83 2.34
N ALA A 188 -24.82 14.72 2.87
CA ALA A 188 -23.38 14.60 3.13
C ALA A 188 -22.54 14.61 1.84
N THR A 189 -23.00 13.93 0.79
CA THR A 189 -22.33 13.93 -0.52
C THR A 189 -22.35 15.32 -1.17
N GLY A 190 -23.44 16.07 -1.04
CA GLY A 190 -23.55 17.44 -1.58
C GLY A 190 -22.56 18.42 -0.94
N VAL A 191 -22.39 18.38 0.39
CA VAL A 191 -21.43 19.25 1.11
C VAL A 191 -20.00 18.96 0.69
N LEU A 192 -19.63 17.68 0.56
CA LEU A 192 -18.28 17.28 0.14
C LEU A 192 -18.00 17.70 -1.31
N TRP A 193 -18.95 17.52 -2.23
CA TRP A 193 -18.80 17.93 -3.63
C TRP A 193 -18.63 19.46 -3.76
N GLY A 194 -19.40 20.23 -2.99
CA GLY A 194 -19.26 21.70 -2.94
C GLY A 194 -17.90 22.16 -2.41
N ALA A 195 -17.37 21.50 -1.37
CA ALA A 195 -16.03 21.80 -0.85
C ALA A 195 -14.91 21.46 -1.86
N SER A 196 -15.03 20.33 -2.57
CA SER A 196 -14.07 19.93 -3.61
C SER A 196 -14.05 20.89 -4.79
N TYR A 197 -15.22 21.33 -5.27
CA TYR A 197 -15.30 22.27 -6.39
C TYR A 197 -14.66 23.63 -6.07
N ARG A 198 -14.86 24.14 -4.85
CA ARG A 198 -14.25 25.40 -4.42
C ARG A 198 -12.73 25.28 -4.31
N ALA A 199 -12.22 24.20 -3.73
CA ALA A 199 -10.79 23.93 -3.65
C ALA A 199 -10.12 23.85 -5.04
N GLN A 200 -10.82 23.29 -6.03
CA GLN A 200 -10.32 23.22 -7.40
C GLN A 200 -10.19 24.62 -8.04
N LYS A 201 -11.17 25.50 -7.85
CA LYS A 201 -11.08 26.87 -8.36
C LYS A 201 -9.93 27.68 -7.75
N ASP A 202 -9.70 27.53 -6.44
CA ASP A 202 -8.60 28.20 -5.75
C ASP A 202 -7.24 27.71 -6.29
N PHE A 203 -7.15 26.41 -6.60
CA PHE A 203 -5.97 25.82 -7.24
C PHE A 203 -5.76 26.36 -8.67
N ASP A 204 -6.79 26.34 -9.51
CA ASP A 204 -6.72 26.82 -10.90
C ASP A 204 -6.31 28.30 -10.97
N GLN A 205 -6.83 29.13 -10.06
CA GLN A 205 -6.46 30.54 -9.97
C GLN A 205 -4.98 30.73 -9.60
N LEU A 206 -4.49 29.98 -8.61
CA LEU A 206 -3.08 30.01 -8.20
C LEU A 206 -2.14 29.52 -9.31
N THR A 207 -2.54 28.50 -10.08
CA THR A 207 -1.79 28.02 -11.23
C THR A 207 -1.75 29.07 -12.34
N ALA A 208 -2.89 29.68 -12.67
CA ALA A 208 -2.96 30.74 -13.67
C ALA A 208 -2.12 31.99 -13.29
N GLU A 209 -2.05 32.33 -12.01
CA GLU A 209 -1.17 33.41 -11.52
C GLU A 209 0.32 33.08 -11.66
N ILE A 210 0.71 31.81 -11.47
CA ILE A 210 2.09 31.34 -11.68
C ILE A 210 2.44 31.27 -13.16
N ASP A 211 1.52 30.86 -14.01
CA ASP A 211 1.76 30.82 -15.46
C ASP A 211 1.88 32.24 -16.06
N ALA A 212 1.28 33.24 -15.39
CA ALA A 212 1.32 34.64 -15.79
C ALA A 212 2.56 35.43 -15.33
N GLY A 213 3.47 34.86 -14.51
CA GLY A 213 4.68 35.55 -14.04
C GLY A 213 5.69 34.65 -13.33
N SER A 214 6.94 35.10 -13.17
CA SER A 214 7.99 34.28 -12.53
C SER A 214 7.53 33.71 -11.17
N PRO A 215 7.67 32.39 -10.94
CA PRO A 215 7.16 31.75 -9.73
C PRO A 215 7.78 32.39 -8.49
N ASP A 216 6.96 32.99 -7.64
CA ASP A 216 7.37 33.48 -6.32
C ASP A 216 7.63 32.26 -5.40
N PRO A 217 8.89 32.00 -5.01
CA PRO A 217 9.22 30.85 -4.15
C PRO A 217 8.49 30.88 -2.80
N ALA A 218 8.07 32.06 -2.33
CA ALA A 218 7.32 32.21 -1.09
C ALA A 218 5.93 31.56 -1.14
N ARG A 219 5.39 31.28 -2.34
CA ARG A 219 4.06 30.66 -2.52
C ARG A 219 4.07 29.13 -2.57
N LEU A 220 5.24 28.50 -2.70
CA LEU A 220 5.36 27.03 -2.76
C LEU A 220 4.74 26.30 -1.54
N PRO A 221 4.87 26.78 -0.28
CA PRO A 221 4.21 26.14 0.85
C PRO A 221 2.69 26.18 0.77
N GLN A 222 2.11 27.26 0.22
CA GLN A 222 0.66 27.40 0.06
C GLN A 222 0.12 26.43 -0.98
N LEU A 223 0.81 26.25 -2.11
CA LEU A 223 0.46 25.24 -3.12
C LEU A 223 0.50 23.82 -2.56
N ARG A 224 1.52 23.48 -1.77
CA ARG A 224 1.60 22.16 -1.12
C ARG A 224 0.44 21.94 -0.16
N ALA A 225 0.06 22.97 0.61
CA ALA A 225 -1.08 22.89 1.53
C ALA A 225 -2.42 22.71 0.78
N LEU A 226 -2.63 23.43 -0.33
CA LEU A 226 -3.81 23.28 -1.19
C LEU A 226 -3.87 21.91 -1.87
N ASN A 227 -2.74 21.41 -2.39
CA ASN A 227 -2.65 20.09 -2.99
C ASN A 227 -2.98 18.98 -1.97
N ASN A 228 -2.42 19.07 -0.76
CA ASN A 228 -2.70 18.11 0.31
C ASN A 228 -4.17 18.14 0.75
N ARG A 229 -4.80 19.31 0.88
CA ARG A 229 -6.24 19.43 1.17
C ARG A 229 -7.11 18.86 0.06
N THR A 230 -6.78 19.14 -1.20
CA THR A 230 -7.54 18.67 -2.38
C THR A 230 -7.48 17.15 -2.49
N ASN A 231 -6.30 16.56 -2.29
CA ASN A 231 -6.13 15.11 -2.28
C ASN A 231 -6.89 14.44 -1.13
N ALA A 232 -6.82 14.98 0.09
CA ALA A 232 -7.56 14.44 1.23
C ALA A 232 -9.08 14.46 1.02
N LEU A 233 -9.63 15.55 0.47
CA LEU A 233 -11.05 15.67 0.15
C LEU A 233 -11.47 14.75 -0.99
N GLY A 234 -10.62 14.59 -2.02
CA GLY A 234 -10.86 13.67 -3.14
C GLY A 234 -10.95 12.21 -2.71
N TRP A 235 -10.07 11.77 -1.80
CA TRP A 235 -10.14 10.42 -1.22
C TRP A 235 -11.41 10.23 -0.37
N GLY A 236 -11.79 11.22 0.43
CA GLY A 236 -13.03 11.19 1.22
C GLY A 236 -14.30 11.08 0.34
N ALA A 237 -14.33 11.80 -0.78
CA ALA A 237 -15.45 11.75 -1.74
C ALA A 237 -15.58 10.40 -2.45
N ARG A 238 -14.45 9.76 -2.82
CA ARG A 238 -14.46 8.41 -3.43
C ARG A 238 -14.93 7.34 -2.45
N ALA A 239 -14.46 7.39 -1.20
CA ALA A 239 -14.86 6.44 -0.17
C ALA A 239 -16.36 6.51 0.15
N THR A 240 -16.91 7.73 0.24
CA THR A 240 -18.34 7.95 0.48
C THR A 240 -19.21 7.60 -0.73
N GLY A 241 -18.75 7.87 -1.96
CA GLY A 241 -19.45 7.49 -3.20
C GLY A 241 -19.62 5.99 -3.38
N LEU A 242 -18.60 5.19 -3.07
CA LEU A 242 -18.68 3.72 -3.11
C LEU A 242 -19.67 3.17 -2.07
N GLY A 243 -19.67 3.74 -0.86
CA GLY A 243 -20.63 3.38 0.19
C GLY A 243 -22.08 3.69 -0.21
N ALA A 244 -22.33 4.83 -0.86
CA ALA A 244 -23.66 5.21 -1.33
C ALA A 244 -24.15 4.31 -2.48
N ALA A 245 -23.28 3.97 -3.44
CA ALA A 245 -23.63 3.07 -4.54
C ALA A 245 -24.00 1.66 -4.04
N ALA A 246 -23.24 1.12 -3.07
CA ALA A 246 -23.51 -0.17 -2.45
C ALA A 246 -24.86 -0.19 -1.69
N LEU A 247 -25.22 0.91 -1.02
CA LEU A 247 -26.50 1.02 -0.33
C LEU A 247 -27.68 1.09 -1.31
N VAL A 248 -27.53 1.78 -2.44
CA VAL A 248 -28.57 1.87 -3.48
C VAL A 248 -28.78 0.52 -4.16
N THR A 249 -27.72 -0.21 -4.54
CA THR A 249 -27.86 -1.54 -5.16
C THR A 249 -28.47 -2.56 -4.21
N THR A 250 -28.08 -2.55 -2.93
CA THR A 250 -28.68 -3.45 -1.92
C THR A 250 -30.18 -3.17 -1.73
N SER A 251 -30.58 -1.89 -1.81
CA SER A 251 -32.00 -1.51 -1.70
C SER A 251 -32.84 -1.95 -2.90
N ILE A 252 -32.27 -1.93 -4.11
CA ILE A 252 -32.95 -2.39 -5.34
C ILE A 252 -33.12 -3.92 -5.35
N VAL A 253 -32.10 -4.67 -4.94
CA VAL A 253 -32.15 -6.15 -4.94
C VAL A 253 -33.17 -6.68 -3.92
N VAL A 254 -33.28 -6.05 -2.74
CA VAL A 254 -34.28 -6.43 -1.73
C VAL A 254 -35.70 -6.09 -2.18
N GLY A 255 -35.90 -5.05 -3.01
CA GLY A 255 -37.21 -4.67 -3.52
C GLY A 255 -37.78 -5.56 -4.64
N VAL A 256 -36.95 -6.36 -5.32
CA VAL A 256 -37.37 -7.27 -6.41
C VAL A 256 -37.62 -8.70 -5.92
N ALA A 257 -37.18 -9.03 -4.71
CA ALA A 257 -37.26 -10.37 -4.11
C ALA A 257 -38.48 -10.60 -3.19
N PHE A 258 -39.44 -9.65 -3.15
CA PHE A 258 -40.73 -9.78 -2.47
C PHE A 258 -41.87 -9.51 -3.46
#